data_AF-A0A0B2WDK8-F1
#
_entry.id   AF-A0A0B2WDK8-F1
#
_cell.length_a   1.000
_cell.length_b   1.000
_cell.length_c   1.000
_cell.angle_alpha   90.00
_cell.angle_beta   90.00
_cell.angle_gamma   90.00
#
_symmetry.space_group_name_H-M   'P 1'
#
loop_
_entity.id
_entity.type
_entity.pdbx_description
1 polymer ?
#
loop_
_entity_poly.entity_id
_entity_poly.type
_entity_poly.pdbx_seq_one_letter_code
_entity_poly.pdbx_strand_id
1 'polypeptide(L)'
;MESWLKESGAVGLDNLELADFPTTGRGVRTLKCFKEGENILTIPSGILWTVEHAYADSILGPVLRSTSLPLSVEDTLAIYILFVRSRKSGYDGPRNHVAALPATYSSSIFFMEDQLEVCAGTSLYTITKQLEQRIEDDYRGLVVRMLGHYPDLFPLDKFTIEDYKWALCTVWSRAMDFVLPDGKSIRLLAPFADMLNHSSEAKPCHVYDASSGNLSVLAGKDYEAGDQVFIKGIATRA
;
A
#
# COMPACT_ATOMS: atom_id res chain seq x y z
N MET A 1 -9.10 -1.63 13.39
CA MET A 1 -9.15 -1.08 12.02
C MET A 1 -10.59 -0.84 11.57
N GLU A 2 -11.45 -1.86 11.56
CA GLU A 2 -12.83 -1.73 11.05
C GLU A 2 -13.66 -0.62 11.70
N SER A 3 -13.62 -0.46 13.04
CA SER A 3 -14.35 0.62 13.73
C SER A 3 -13.98 2.00 13.19
N TRP A 4 -12.68 2.27 13.01
CA TRP A 4 -12.20 3.51 12.43
C TRP A 4 -12.69 3.71 10.98
N LEU A 5 -12.67 2.65 10.17
CA LEU A 5 -13.15 2.74 8.80
C LEU A 5 -14.65 3.07 8.75
N LYS A 6 -15.46 2.42 9.60
CA LYS A 6 -16.90 2.70 9.72
C LYS A 6 -17.17 4.14 10.17
N GLU A 7 -16.47 4.59 11.21
CA GLU A 7 -16.55 5.98 11.71
C GLU A 7 -16.13 7.00 10.65
N SER A 8 -15.19 6.64 9.77
CA SER A 8 -14.73 7.47 8.66
C SER A 8 -15.65 7.44 7.43
N GLY A 9 -16.74 6.66 7.48
CA GLY A 9 -17.75 6.59 6.41
C GLY A 9 -17.55 5.47 5.39
N ALA A 10 -16.72 4.47 5.69
CA ALA A 10 -16.58 3.30 4.81
C ALA A 10 -17.87 2.46 4.79
N VAL A 11 -18.22 1.97 3.60
CA VAL A 11 -19.48 1.23 3.35
C VAL A 11 -19.16 -0.19 2.91
N GLY A 12 -19.91 -1.17 3.40
CA GLY A 12 -19.81 -2.57 2.97
C GLY A 12 -19.02 -3.49 3.91
N LEU A 13 -18.33 -2.93 4.91
CA LEU A 13 -17.49 -3.68 5.85
C LEU A 13 -18.24 -4.77 6.64
N ASP A 14 -19.53 -4.57 6.96
CA ASP A 14 -20.33 -5.58 7.69
C ASP A 14 -20.55 -6.88 6.92
N ASN A 15 -20.29 -6.87 5.61
CA ASN A 15 -20.48 -8.01 4.71
C ASN A 15 -19.16 -8.68 4.34
N LEU A 16 -18.06 -8.31 5.01
CA LEU A 16 -16.70 -8.75 4.71
C LEU A 16 -15.97 -9.11 5.99
N GLU A 17 -15.05 -10.06 5.88
CA GLU A 17 -14.10 -10.37 6.95
C GLU A 17 -12.69 -10.55 6.38
N LEU A 18 -11.67 -10.23 7.18
CA LEU A 18 -10.31 -10.65 6.88
C LEU A 18 -10.14 -12.12 7.29
N ALA A 19 -9.67 -12.95 6.37
CA ALA A 19 -9.48 -14.37 6.61
C ALA A 19 -8.18 -14.88 5.96
N ASP A 20 -7.62 -15.95 6.50
CA ASP A 20 -6.48 -16.64 5.90
C ASP A 20 -6.97 -17.72 4.92
N PHE A 21 -6.39 -17.71 3.73
CA PHE A 21 -6.64 -18.68 2.67
C PHE A 21 -5.39 -19.52 2.41
N PRO A 22 -5.52 -20.85 2.19
CA PRO A 22 -4.36 -21.74 2.06
C PRO A 22 -3.36 -21.36 0.98
N THR A 23 -3.83 -20.83 -0.16
CA THR A 23 -2.99 -20.55 -1.33
C THR A 23 -2.49 -19.11 -1.37
N THR A 24 -3.32 -18.16 -0.95
CA THR A 24 -3.07 -16.72 -1.15
C THR A 24 -2.74 -15.99 0.16
N GLY A 25 -2.74 -16.70 1.29
CA GLY A 25 -2.54 -16.11 2.61
C GLY A 25 -3.72 -15.24 3.02
N ARG A 26 -3.45 -14.19 3.78
CA ARG A 26 -4.47 -13.27 4.28
C ARG A 26 -5.18 -12.56 3.12
N GLY A 27 -6.51 -12.59 3.13
CA GLY A 27 -7.36 -11.98 2.11
C GLY A 27 -8.70 -11.50 2.69
N VAL A 28 -9.63 -11.16 1.81
CA VAL A 28 -10.99 -10.74 2.18
C VAL A 28 -12.01 -11.80 1.77
N ARG A 29 -12.87 -12.20 2.70
CA ARG A 29 -13.97 -13.14 2.49
C ARG A 29 -15.31 -12.43 2.53
N THR A 30 -16.25 -12.82 1.68
CA THR A 30 -17.63 -12.36 1.72
C THR A 30 -18.42 -13.06 2.83
N LEU A 31 -19.28 -12.32 3.53
CA LEU A 31 -20.21 -12.85 4.53
C LEU A 31 -21.64 -13.00 4.00
N LYS A 32 -21.90 -12.51 2.79
CA LYS A 32 -23.17 -12.65 2.06
C LYS A 32 -22.91 -12.88 0.58
N CYS A 33 -23.95 -13.21 -0.16
CA CYS A 33 -23.89 -13.27 -1.61
C CYS A 33 -23.83 -11.85 -2.21
N PHE A 34 -23.12 -11.71 -3.33
CA PHE A 34 -23.09 -10.50 -4.16
C PHE A 34 -23.36 -10.87 -5.62
N LYS A 35 -24.05 -10.01 -6.35
CA LYS A 35 -24.19 -10.15 -7.81
C LYS A 35 -23.11 -9.37 -8.54
N GLU A 36 -22.70 -9.85 -9.71
CA GLU A 36 -21.75 -9.14 -10.56
C GLU A 36 -22.18 -7.68 -10.75
N GLY A 37 -21.25 -6.76 -10.53
CA GLY A 37 -21.46 -5.30 -10.58
C GLY A 37 -21.95 -4.67 -9.27
N GLU A 38 -22.37 -5.45 -8.27
CA GLU A 38 -22.76 -4.91 -6.95
C GLU A 38 -21.57 -4.25 -6.24
N ASN A 39 -21.80 -3.13 -5.55
CA ASN A 39 -20.77 -2.50 -4.74
C ASN A 39 -20.49 -3.33 -3.48
N ILE A 40 -19.28 -3.86 -3.37
CA ILE A 40 -18.83 -4.66 -2.24
C ILE A 40 -18.32 -3.77 -1.10
N LEU A 41 -17.48 -2.80 -1.44
CA LEU A 41 -16.76 -1.97 -0.46
C LEU A 41 -16.55 -0.57 -1.04
N THR A 42 -16.74 0.46 -0.22
CA THR A 42 -16.33 1.83 -0.54
C THR A 42 -15.47 2.39 0.58
N ILE A 43 -14.29 2.89 0.23
CA ILE A 43 -13.34 3.57 1.10
C ILE A 43 -13.38 5.08 0.77
N PRO A 44 -13.77 5.93 1.73
CA PRO A 44 -13.83 7.38 1.52
C PRO A 44 -12.48 7.99 1.22
N SER A 45 -12.48 9.04 0.40
CA SER A 45 -11.29 9.77 -0.04
C SER A 45 -10.37 10.15 1.11
N GLY A 46 -10.94 10.73 2.18
CA GLY A 46 -10.24 11.28 3.34
C GLY A 46 -9.39 10.30 4.17
N ILE A 47 -9.48 9.00 3.92
CA ILE A 47 -8.69 7.97 4.63
C ILE A 47 -7.79 7.14 3.71
N LEU A 48 -7.71 7.50 2.43
CA LEU A 48 -6.77 6.89 1.49
C LEU A 48 -5.34 7.36 1.79
N TRP A 49 -4.36 6.50 1.54
CA TRP A 49 -2.95 6.89 1.55
C TRP A 49 -2.60 7.43 0.17
N THR A 50 -2.50 8.75 0.06
CA THR A 50 -2.14 9.44 -1.18
C THR A 50 -0.95 10.37 -0.94
N VAL A 51 -0.26 10.72 -2.02
CA VAL A 51 0.77 11.78 -1.97
C VAL A 51 0.17 13.08 -1.46
N GLU A 52 -1.03 13.44 -1.92
CA GLU A 52 -1.74 14.64 -1.46
C GLU A 52 -1.93 14.65 0.06
N HIS A 53 -2.36 13.53 0.66
CA HIS A 53 -2.51 13.43 2.11
C HIS A 53 -1.19 13.47 2.86
N ALA A 54 -0.11 12.89 2.32
CA ALA A 54 1.20 13.01 2.92
C ALA A 54 1.66 14.48 3.00
N TYR A 55 1.42 15.26 1.94
CA TYR A 55 1.70 16.69 1.92
C TYR A 55 0.70 17.50 2.75
N ALA A 56 -0.56 17.09 2.86
CA ALA A 56 -1.56 17.77 3.68
C ALA A 56 -1.37 17.51 5.19
N ASP A 57 -0.64 16.46 5.56
CA ASP A 57 -0.35 16.15 6.95
C ASP A 57 0.31 17.33 7.68
N SER A 58 -0.16 17.61 8.90
CA SER A 58 0.26 18.79 9.65
C SER A 58 1.70 18.71 10.18
N ILE A 59 2.28 17.52 10.29
CA ILE A 59 3.63 17.29 10.81
C ILE A 59 4.59 16.92 9.68
N LEU A 60 4.23 15.93 8.87
CA LEU A 60 5.04 15.44 7.76
C LEU A 60 5.03 16.40 6.57
N GLY A 61 3.90 17.04 6.26
CA GLY A 61 3.75 17.93 5.12
C GLY A 61 4.78 19.09 5.09
N PRO A 62 5.00 19.82 6.20
CA PRO A 62 6.05 20.84 6.27
C PRO A 62 7.44 20.31 5.95
N VAL A 63 7.78 19.11 6.41
CA VAL A 63 9.06 18.46 6.11
C VAL A 63 9.16 18.17 4.61
N LEU A 64 8.14 17.52 4.02
CA LEU A 64 8.11 17.21 2.59
C LEU A 64 8.23 18.45 1.71
N ARG A 65 7.63 19.58 2.11
CA ARG A 65 7.76 20.85 1.39
C ARG A 65 9.12 21.53 1.56
N SER A 66 9.88 21.17 2.59
CA SER A 66 11.20 21.76 2.86
C SER A 66 12.33 21.12 2.04
N THR A 67 12.11 19.94 1.46
CA THR A 67 13.12 19.25 0.65
C THR A 67 13.36 20.01 -0.65
N SER A 68 14.63 20.20 -1.03
CA SER A 68 15.01 20.95 -2.23
C SER A 68 14.51 20.34 -3.54
N LEU A 69 14.30 19.02 -3.57
CA LEU A 69 13.73 18.28 -4.67
C LEU A 69 12.55 17.44 -4.17
N PRO A 70 11.41 17.44 -4.88
CA PRO A 70 10.29 16.56 -4.54
C PRO A 70 10.72 15.10 -4.55
N LEU A 71 10.21 14.34 -3.57
CA LEU A 71 10.36 12.89 -3.53
C LEU A 71 9.53 12.23 -4.64
N SER A 72 9.91 11.01 -4.98
CA SER A 72 9.09 10.16 -5.85
C SER A 72 7.73 9.86 -5.19
N VAL A 73 6.75 9.41 -5.97
CA VAL A 73 5.45 8.96 -5.43
C VAL A 73 5.65 7.81 -4.44
N GLU A 74 6.54 6.87 -4.77
CA GLU A 74 6.81 5.67 -3.99
C GLU A 74 7.52 6.02 -2.68
N ASP A 75 8.54 6.88 -2.74
CA ASP A 75 9.26 7.38 -1.57
C ASP A 75 8.31 8.15 -0.66
N THR A 76 7.45 9.01 -1.21
CA THR A 76 6.50 9.81 -0.42
C THR A 76 5.53 8.91 0.34
N LEU A 77 4.95 7.91 -0.33
CA LEU A 77 4.04 6.97 0.31
C LEU A 77 4.76 6.09 1.34
N ALA A 78 5.95 5.59 1.01
CA ALA A 78 6.77 4.78 1.91
C ALA A 78 7.14 5.56 3.19
N ILE A 79 7.61 6.80 3.05
CA ILE A 79 7.92 7.68 4.18
C ILE A 79 6.66 8.02 4.97
N TYR A 80 5.51 8.24 4.32
CA TYR A 80 4.28 8.51 5.05
C TYR A 80 3.82 7.32 5.91
N ILE A 81 3.89 6.10 5.36
CA ILE A 81 3.57 4.86 6.08
C ILE A 81 4.54 4.68 7.26
N LEU A 82 5.86 4.86 7.06
CA LEU A 82 6.85 4.75 8.14
C LEU A 82 6.68 5.84 9.19
N PHE A 83 6.38 7.06 8.76
CA PHE A 83 6.06 8.18 9.63
C PHE A 83 4.93 7.79 10.58
N VAL A 84 3.78 7.35 10.06
CA VAL A 84 2.67 6.89 10.89
C VAL A 84 3.05 5.70 11.76
N ARG A 85 3.78 4.71 11.21
CA ARG A 85 4.25 3.52 11.94
C ARG A 85 5.10 3.88 13.15
N SER A 86 5.92 4.91 13.05
CA SER A 86 6.84 5.35 14.11
C SER A 86 6.14 6.11 15.25
N ARG A 87 4.91 6.60 15.03
CA ARG A 87 4.15 7.41 16.01
C ARG A 87 3.69 6.57 17.20
N LYS A 88 3.88 7.11 18.40
CA LYS A 88 3.36 6.53 19.65
C LYS A 88 1.95 7.00 20.00
N SER A 89 1.55 8.16 19.49
CA SER A 89 0.26 8.81 19.73
C SER A 89 -0.20 9.60 18.50
N GLY A 90 -1.52 9.82 18.43
CA GLY A 90 -2.17 10.32 17.22
C GLY A 90 -2.19 9.27 16.12
N TYR A 91 -2.87 9.59 15.02
CA TYR A 91 -2.99 8.70 13.85
C TYR A 91 -3.60 7.34 14.17
N ASP A 92 -4.47 7.21 15.19
CA ASP A 92 -4.95 5.90 15.67
C ASP A 92 -5.59 5.07 14.56
N GLY A 93 -6.38 5.69 13.69
CA GLY A 93 -6.94 5.07 12.50
C GLY A 93 -5.87 4.54 11.52
N PRO A 94 -5.07 5.43 10.92
CA PRO A 94 -3.95 5.03 10.06
C PRO A 94 -2.99 4.01 10.71
N ARG A 95 -2.66 4.15 11.99
CA ARG A 95 -1.84 3.18 12.74
C ARG A 95 -2.49 1.81 12.85
N ASN A 96 -3.81 1.75 13.03
CA ASN A 96 -4.53 0.47 13.02
C ASN A 96 -4.49 -0.22 11.65
N HIS A 97 -4.47 0.55 10.56
CA HIS A 97 -4.25 -0.01 9.22
C HIS A 97 -2.81 -0.48 9.05
N VAL A 98 -1.83 0.33 9.41
CA VAL A 98 -0.41 -0.04 9.35
C VAL A 98 -0.12 -1.31 10.17
N ALA A 99 -0.74 -1.46 11.34
CA ALA A 99 -0.61 -2.65 12.18
C ALA A 99 -1.27 -3.91 11.57
N ALA A 100 -2.18 -3.75 10.61
CA ALA A 100 -2.80 -4.86 9.90
C ALA A 100 -2.01 -5.29 8.65
N LEU A 101 -1.04 -4.50 8.19
CA LEU A 101 -0.15 -4.84 7.08
C LEU A 101 0.74 -6.05 7.42
N PRO A 102 1.26 -6.77 6.41
CA PRO A 102 2.21 -7.86 6.62
C PRO A 102 3.44 -7.40 7.40
N ALA A 103 3.88 -8.22 8.35
CA ALA A 103 5.14 -8.00 9.04
C ALA A 103 6.35 -8.17 8.10
N THR A 104 6.24 -9.08 7.13
CA THR A 104 7.31 -9.43 6.19
C THR A 104 6.75 -9.64 4.78
N TYR A 105 7.62 -9.50 3.78
CA TYR A 105 7.32 -9.74 2.36
C TYR A 105 8.24 -10.81 1.79
N SER A 106 7.79 -11.49 0.74
CA SER A 106 8.56 -12.52 0.02
C SER A 106 9.22 -11.99 -1.25
N SER A 107 9.40 -10.66 -1.36
CA SER A 107 10.09 -10.04 -2.50
C SER A 107 11.57 -10.44 -2.51
N SER A 108 12.14 -10.59 -3.70
CA SER A 108 13.54 -11.03 -3.88
C SER A 108 14.57 -10.08 -3.28
N ILE A 109 14.23 -8.81 -3.03
CA ILE A 109 15.09 -7.84 -2.32
C ILE A 109 15.30 -8.15 -0.81
N PHE A 110 14.61 -9.17 -0.31
CA PHE A 110 14.78 -9.74 1.03
C PHE A 110 15.45 -11.12 1.01
N PHE A 111 15.85 -11.62 -0.16
CA PHE A 111 16.53 -12.90 -0.25
C PHE A 111 17.92 -12.79 0.39
N MET A 112 18.31 -13.83 1.12
CA MET A 112 19.71 -14.00 1.49
C MET A 112 20.55 -14.29 0.23
N GLU A 113 21.85 -14.03 0.31
CA GLU A 113 22.74 -14.16 -0.86
C GLU A 113 22.67 -15.56 -1.49
N ASP A 114 22.62 -16.61 -0.67
CA ASP A 114 22.50 -18.00 -1.14
C ASP A 114 21.14 -18.29 -1.82
N GLN A 115 20.06 -17.69 -1.32
CA GLN A 115 18.72 -17.79 -1.94
C GLN A 115 18.68 -17.07 -3.28
N LEU A 116 19.30 -15.89 -3.38
CA LEU A 116 19.37 -15.13 -4.62
C LEU A 116 20.25 -15.85 -5.64
N GLU A 117 21.36 -16.46 -5.23
CA GLU A 117 22.27 -17.21 -6.11
C GLU A 117 21.58 -18.39 -6.81
N VAL A 118 20.55 -18.99 -6.21
CA VAL A 118 19.72 -20.01 -6.89
C VAL A 118 19.08 -19.47 -8.17
N CYS A 119 18.85 -18.16 -8.24
CA CYS A 119 18.29 -17.48 -9.40
C CYS A 119 19.36 -17.02 -10.40
N ALA A 120 20.65 -17.32 -10.19
CA ALA A 120 21.74 -16.89 -11.05
C ALA A 120 21.49 -17.28 -12.52
N GLY A 121 21.78 -16.33 -13.43
CA GLY A 121 21.52 -16.47 -14.87
C GLY A 121 20.08 -16.16 -15.30
N THR A 122 19.16 -15.89 -14.37
CA THR A 122 17.80 -15.40 -14.71
C THR A 122 17.72 -13.87 -14.74
N SER A 123 16.65 -13.34 -15.33
CA SER A 123 16.35 -11.91 -15.24
C SER A 123 16.08 -11.45 -13.81
N LEU A 124 15.44 -12.30 -13.00
CA LEU A 124 15.13 -11.99 -11.60
C LEU A 124 16.40 -11.64 -10.82
N TYR A 125 17.46 -12.46 -10.92
CA TYR A 125 18.74 -12.19 -10.25
C TYR A 125 19.31 -10.82 -10.62
N THR A 126 19.35 -10.53 -11.93
CA THR A 126 19.92 -9.26 -12.43
C THR A 126 19.08 -8.07 -11.99
N ILE A 127 17.76 -8.16 -12.08
CA ILE A 127 16.84 -7.08 -11.70
C ILE A 127 16.88 -6.86 -10.18
N THR A 128 16.92 -7.92 -9.37
CA THR A 128 17.03 -7.81 -7.92
C THR A 128 18.30 -7.07 -7.52
N LYS A 129 19.47 -7.46 -8.02
CA LYS A 129 20.73 -6.76 -7.69
C LYS A 129 20.70 -5.28 -8.09
N GLN A 130 20.15 -4.96 -9.27
CA GLN A 130 19.97 -3.56 -9.70
C GLN A 130 19.00 -2.79 -8.81
N LEU A 131 17.91 -3.42 -8.40
CA LEU A 131 16.91 -2.83 -7.52
C LEU A 131 17.46 -2.60 -6.12
N GLU A 132 18.23 -3.54 -5.56
CA GLU A 132 18.91 -3.37 -4.28
C GLU A 132 19.86 -2.18 -4.28
N GLN A 133 20.72 -2.08 -5.31
CA GLN A 133 21.62 -0.94 -5.45
C GLN A 133 20.85 0.39 -5.55
N ARG A 134 19.75 0.42 -6.32
CA ARG A 134 18.89 1.61 -6.41
C ARG A 134 18.29 1.97 -5.05
N ILE A 135 17.76 0.99 -4.32
CA ILE A 135 17.18 1.21 -2.98
C ILE A 135 18.23 1.79 -2.03
N GLU A 136 19.46 1.29 -2.05
CA GLU A 136 20.56 1.81 -1.22
C GLU A 136 20.89 3.27 -1.56
N ASP A 137 21.00 3.59 -2.85
CA ASP A 137 21.28 4.95 -3.32
C ASP A 137 20.15 5.92 -2.96
N ASP A 138 18.89 5.51 -3.16
CA ASP A 138 17.70 6.28 -2.84
C ASP A 138 17.58 6.51 -1.33
N TYR A 139 17.78 5.47 -0.52
CA TYR A 139 17.76 5.56 0.95
C TYR A 139 18.85 6.51 1.45
N ARG A 140 20.09 6.39 0.96
CA ARG A 140 21.18 7.32 1.30
C ARG A 140 20.80 8.76 0.93
N GLY A 141 20.19 8.95 -0.24
CA GLY A 141 19.66 10.24 -0.67
C GLY A 141 18.56 10.78 0.26
N LEU A 142 17.65 9.94 0.74
CA LEU A 142 16.60 10.33 1.70
C LEU A 142 17.19 10.74 3.05
N VAL A 143 18.19 9.99 3.55
CA VAL A 143 18.87 10.33 4.80
C VAL A 143 19.56 11.68 4.71
N VAL A 144 20.31 11.94 3.65
CA VAL A 144 21.04 13.20 3.46
C VAL A 144 20.11 14.38 3.24
N ARG A 145 19.02 14.21 2.48
CA ARG A 145 18.15 15.31 2.07
C ARG A 145 17.01 15.63 3.03
N MET A 146 16.62 14.67 3.88
CA MET A 146 15.43 14.81 4.72
C MET A 146 15.60 14.17 6.10
N LEU A 147 15.77 12.85 6.20
CA LEU A 147 15.63 12.14 7.48
C LEU A 147 16.67 12.64 8.50
N GLY A 148 17.90 12.86 8.07
CA GLY A 148 18.99 13.35 8.92
C GLY A 148 18.82 14.79 9.39
N HIS A 149 17.95 15.59 8.75
CA HIS A 149 17.67 16.97 9.17
C HIS A 149 16.58 17.06 10.26
N TYR A 150 15.80 16.00 10.46
CA TYR A 150 14.69 15.97 11.41
C TYR A 150 14.72 14.70 12.28
N PRO A 151 15.79 14.46 13.06
CA PRO A 151 15.97 13.22 13.82
C PRO A 151 14.87 12.97 14.88
N ASP A 152 14.22 14.02 15.38
CA ASP A 152 13.08 13.89 16.30
C ASP A 152 11.82 13.33 15.63
N LEU A 153 11.67 13.57 14.32
CA LEU A 153 10.55 13.08 13.51
C LEU A 153 10.89 11.75 12.82
N PHE A 154 12.14 11.57 12.42
CA PHE A 154 12.65 10.37 11.73
C PHE A 154 13.85 9.78 12.47
N PRO A 155 13.64 9.19 13.65
CA PRO A 155 14.73 8.55 14.39
C PRO A 155 15.26 7.36 13.57
N LEU A 156 16.55 7.40 13.19
CA LEU A 156 17.12 6.48 12.19
C LEU A 156 17.09 5.00 12.61
N ASP A 157 16.91 4.70 13.90
CA ASP A 157 16.68 3.35 14.42
C ASP A 157 15.28 2.78 14.08
N LYS A 158 14.37 3.62 13.55
CA LYS A 158 13.01 3.25 13.09
C LYS A 158 12.74 3.62 11.63
N PHE A 159 13.75 4.19 10.98
CA PHE A 159 13.77 4.54 9.56
C PHE A 159 15.03 3.94 8.95
N THR A 160 15.31 2.68 9.26
CA THR A 160 16.44 1.95 8.71
C THR A 160 16.20 1.63 7.23
N ILE A 161 17.24 1.16 6.53
CA ILE A 161 17.07 0.68 5.15
C ILE A 161 16.09 -0.51 5.08
N GLU A 162 16.03 -1.34 6.12
CA GLU A 162 15.08 -2.47 6.19
C GLU A 162 13.64 -1.99 6.39
N ASP A 163 13.42 -0.95 7.20
CA ASP A 163 12.12 -0.30 7.33
C ASP A 163 11.68 0.32 6.00
N TYR A 164 12.62 0.97 5.30
CA TYR A 164 12.39 1.55 3.97
C TYR A 164 12.04 0.49 2.93
N LYS A 165 12.80 -0.62 2.85
CA LYS A 165 12.49 -1.77 2.00
C LYS A 165 11.09 -2.34 2.29
N TRP A 166 10.74 -2.48 3.56
CA TRP A 166 9.41 -2.96 3.98
C TRP A 166 8.30 -2.01 3.51
N ALA A 167 8.51 -0.70 3.63
CA ALA A 167 7.53 0.30 3.21
C ALA A 167 7.39 0.37 1.68
N LEU A 168 8.50 0.30 0.94
CA LEU A 168 8.46 0.19 -0.53
C LEU A 168 7.71 -1.07 -0.98
N CYS A 169 7.99 -2.22 -0.36
CA CYS A 169 7.25 -3.45 -0.67
C CYS A 169 5.77 -3.35 -0.32
N THR A 170 5.42 -2.60 0.74
CA THR A 170 4.02 -2.26 1.02
C THR A 170 3.42 -1.51 -0.15
N VAL A 171 4.04 -0.42 -0.62
CA VAL A 171 3.55 0.37 -1.74
C VAL A 171 3.44 -0.47 -3.02
N TRP A 172 4.49 -1.21 -3.40
CA TRP A 172 4.51 -2.00 -4.64
C TRP A 172 3.50 -3.14 -4.68
N SER A 173 3.19 -3.75 -3.53
CA SER A 173 2.27 -4.90 -3.47
C SER A 173 0.81 -4.52 -3.21
N ARG A 174 0.55 -3.31 -2.68
CA ARG A 174 -0.77 -2.94 -2.14
C ARG A 174 -1.34 -1.65 -2.70
N ALA A 175 -0.54 -0.83 -3.35
CA ALA A 175 -1.04 0.38 -3.99
C ALA A 175 -1.82 0.04 -5.27
N MET A 176 -2.83 0.86 -5.55
CA MET A 176 -3.66 0.80 -6.73
C MET A 176 -3.40 2.05 -7.58
N ASP A 177 -3.35 1.87 -8.89
CA ASP A 177 -3.10 2.92 -9.87
C ASP A 177 -4.38 3.21 -10.67
N PHE A 178 -4.68 4.50 -10.83
CA PHE A 178 -5.82 4.96 -11.62
C PHE A 178 -5.41 6.07 -12.57
N VAL A 179 -6.05 6.12 -13.73
CA VAL A 179 -5.95 7.24 -14.68
C VAL A 179 -7.19 8.10 -14.52
N LEU A 180 -6.99 9.37 -14.21
CA LEU A 180 -8.02 10.37 -14.02
C LEU A 180 -8.53 10.91 -15.36
N PRO A 181 -9.73 11.54 -15.40
CA PRO A 181 -10.29 12.13 -16.62
C PRO A 181 -9.40 13.19 -17.28
N ASP A 182 -8.54 13.87 -16.50
CA ASP A 182 -7.58 14.86 -17.00
C ASP A 182 -6.27 14.23 -17.54
N GLY A 183 -6.19 12.89 -17.58
CA GLY A 183 -5.03 12.14 -18.05
C GLY A 183 -3.92 11.96 -17.01
N LYS A 184 -4.05 12.55 -15.81
CA LYS A 184 -3.09 12.31 -14.73
C LYS A 184 -3.29 10.93 -14.12
N SER A 185 -2.21 10.36 -13.59
CA SER A 185 -2.27 9.11 -12.83
C SER A 185 -2.24 9.40 -11.34
N ILE A 186 -2.99 8.62 -10.56
CA ILE A 186 -2.93 8.61 -9.10
C ILE A 186 -2.60 7.21 -8.62
N ARG A 187 -1.64 7.12 -7.69
CA ARG A 187 -1.32 5.92 -6.94
C ARG A 187 -1.75 6.12 -5.49
N LEU A 188 -2.47 5.14 -4.94
CA LEU A 188 -2.97 5.21 -3.57
C LEU A 188 -3.02 3.84 -2.90
N LEU A 189 -2.98 3.80 -1.57
CA LEU A 189 -3.39 2.63 -0.80
C LEU A 189 -4.74 2.92 -0.16
N ALA A 190 -5.62 1.94 -0.17
CA ALA A 190 -6.95 2.06 0.42
C ALA A 190 -7.09 1.05 1.55
N PRO A 191 -7.16 1.49 2.82
CA PRO A 191 -7.27 0.58 3.95
C PRO A 191 -8.38 -0.46 3.76
N PHE A 192 -8.09 -1.71 4.10
CA PHE A 192 -8.96 -2.89 3.93
C PHE A 192 -9.09 -3.36 2.48
N ALA A 193 -9.33 -2.45 1.52
CA ALA A 193 -9.35 -2.82 0.09
C ALA A 193 -7.98 -3.31 -0.39
N ASP A 194 -6.91 -2.79 0.20
CA ASP A 194 -5.52 -3.22 -0.03
C ASP A 194 -5.19 -4.62 0.51
N MET A 195 -6.13 -5.26 1.22
CA MET A 195 -6.02 -6.65 1.69
C MET A 195 -6.62 -7.66 0.69
N LEU A 196 -7.20 -7.19 -0.41
CA LEU A 196 -7.72 -8.05 -1.46
C LEU A 196 -6.57 -8.73 -2.21
N ASN A 197 -6.64 -10.05 -2.35
CA ASN A 197 -5.64 -10.80 -3.10
C ASN A 197 -5.80 -10.59 -4.61
N HIS A 198 -4.71 -10.79 -5.34
CA HIS A 198 -4.69 -10.72 -6.79
C HIS A 198 -5.18 -12.02 -7.43
N SER A 199 -5.96 -11.92 -8.51
CA SER A 199 -6.08 -13.00 -9.50
C SER A 199 -5.99 -12.46 -10.93
N SER A 200 -5.23 -13.13 -11.80
CA SER A 200 -5.15 -12.81 -13.23
C SER A 200 -6.47 -13.02 -13.97
N GLU A 201 -7.33 -13.88 -13.42
CA GLU A 201 -8.65 -14.20 -13.95
C GLU A 201 -9.73 -13.20 -13.48
N ALA A 202 -9.42 -12.38 -12.47
CA ALA A 202 -10.36 -11.37 -11.99
C ALA A 202 -10.61 -10.29 -13.06
N LYS A 203 -11.85 -9.79 -13.12
CA LYS A 203 -12.18 -8.58 -13.88
C LYS A 203 -11.68 -7.35 -13.11
N PRO A 204 -11.24 -6.27 -13.79
CA PRO A 204 -11.01 -4.99 -13.13
C PRO A 204 -12.27 -4.57 -12.39
N CYS A 205 -12.16 -4.41 -11.07
CA CYS A 205 -13.33 -4.21 -10.22
C CYS A 205 -13.12 -3.15 -9.14
N HIS A 206 -11.91 -2.60 -9.00
CA HIS A 206 -11.66 -1.41 -8.20
C HIS A 206 -11.81 -0.17 -9.08
N VAL A 207 -12.51 0.84 -8.57
CA VAL A 207 -12.86 2.07 -9.28
C VAL A 207 -12.51 3.25 -8.37
N TYR A 208 -11.85 4.25 -8.92
CA TYR A 208 -11.65 5.53 -8.27
C TYR A 208 -12.60 6.56 -8.90
N ASP A 209 -13.49 7.12 -8.09
CA ASP A 209 -14.39 8.19 -8.53
C ASP A 209 -13.66 9.53 -8.40
N ALA A 210 -13.28 10.12 -9.54
CA ALA A 210 -12.57 11.39 -9.57
C ALA A 210 -13.36 12.58 -9.00
N SER A 211 -14.69 12.49 -8.89
CA SER A 211 -15.53 13.58 -8.35
C SER A 211 -15.58 13.53 -6.82
N SER A 212 -15.75 12.34 -6.24
CA SER A 212 -15.81 12.16 -4.78
C SER A 212 -14.44 11.87 -4.14
N GLY A 213 -13.48 11.39 -4.94
CA GLY A 213 -12.20 10.86 -4.51
C GLY A 213 -12.28 9.48 -3.84
N ASN A 214 -13.46 8.86 -3.82
CA ASN A 214 -13.66 7.59 -3.14
C ASN A 214 -13.12 6.42 -3.98
N LEU A 215 -12.59 5.41 -3.29
CA LEU A 215 -12.32 4.11 -3.89
C LEU A 215 -13.52 3.19 -3.65
N SER A 216 -14.02 2.53 -4.69
CA SER A 216 -14.99 1.45 -4.58
C SER A 216 -14.47 0.15 -5.16
N VAL A 217 -14.88 -0.97 -4.59
CA VAL A 217 -14.65 -2.33 -5.11
C VAL A 217 -16.01 -2.91 -5.47
N LEU A 218 -16.20 -3.21 -6.74
CA LEU A 218 -17.38 -3.85 -7.30
C LEU A 218 -17.17 -5.37 -7.36
N ALA A 219 -18.26 -6.11 -7.38
CA ALA A 219 -18.24 -7.54 -7.58
C ALA A 219 -17.86 -7.87 -9.04
N GLY A 220 -16.66 -8.41 -9.26
CA GLY A 220 -16.21 -8.83 -10.60
C GLY A 220 -16.89 -10.08 -11.16
N LYS A 221 -17.68 -10.78 -10.33
CA LYS A 221 -18.51 -11.94 -10.63
C LYS A 221 -19.58 -12.09 -9.55
N ASP A 222 -20.48 -13.05 -9.69
CA ASP A 222 -21.31 -13.49 -8.57
C ASP A 222 -20.43 -14.13 -7.47
N TYR A 223 -20.71 -13.78 -6.22
CA TYR A 223 -20.07 -14.35 -5.03
C TYR A 223 -21.11 -15.01 -4.13
N GLU A 224 -20.77 -16.14 -3.56
CA GLU A 224 -21.49 -16.75 -2.45
C GLU A 224 -20.91 -16.29 -1.11
N ALA A 225 -21.65 -16.51 -0.01
CA ALA A 225 -21.08 -16.32 1.32
C ALA A 225 -19.94 -17.33 1.54
N GLY A 226 -18.78 -16.83 1.98
CA GLY A 226 -17.58 -17.62 2.18
C GLY A 226 -16.56 -17.53 1.05
N ASP A 227 -16.91 -16.93 -0.08
CA ASP A 227 -15.99 -16.75 -1.20
C ASP A 227 -14.90 -15.71 -0.89
N GLN A 228 -13.72 -15.92 -1.46
CA GLN A 228 -12.66 -14.92 -1.46
C GLN A 228 -12.89 -13.87 -2.55
N VAL A 229 -12.79 -12.60 -2.19
CA VAL A 229 -12.83 -11.49 -3.14
C VAL A 229 -11.43 -11.24 -3.69
N PHE A 230 -11.32 -11.18 -5.02
CA PHE A 230 -10.07 -10.91 -5.72
C PHE A 230 -10.15 -9.60 -6.50
N ILE A 231 -9.02 -8.93 -6.62
CA ILE A 231 -8.83 -7.80 -7.53
C ILE A 231 -7.89 -8.18 -8.66
N LYS A 232 -8.05 -7.52 -9.80
CA LYS A 232 -7.07 -7.59 -10.88
C LYS A 232 -5.99 -6.54 -10.66
N GLY A 233 -4.88 -6.88 -10.04
CA GLY A 233 -3.73 -5.97 -10.04
C GLY A 233 -3.07 -5.91 -11.43
N ILE A 234 -2.38 -4.82 -11.73
CA ILE A 234 -1.35 -4.85 -12.76
C ILE A 234 -0.19 -5.60 -12.10
N ALA A 235 0.19 -6.77 -12.63
CA ALA A 235 1.45 -7.38 -12.22
C ALA A 235 2.55 -6.38 -12.59
N THR A 236 3.00 -5.59 -11.62
CA THR A 236 4.23 -4.83 -11.74
C THR A 236 5.29 -5.88 -12.02
N ARG A 237 5.83 -5.85 -13.24
CA ARG A 237 6.97 -6.67 -13.63
C ARG A 237 8.12 -6.25 -12.73
N ALA A 238 8.26 -6.94 -11.60
CA ALA A 238 9.53 -7.07 -10.90
C ALA A 238 10.42 -8.02 -11.70
#